data_AF-A0A562V0U3-F1
#
_entry.id   AF-A0A562V0U3-F1
#
_cell.length_a   1.000
_cell.length_b   1.000
_cell.length_c   1.000
_cell.angle_alpha   90.00
_cell.angle_beta   90.00
_cell.angle_gamma   90.00
#
_symmetry.space_group_name_H-M   'P 1'
#
loop_
_entity.id
_entity.type
_entity.pdbx_description
1 polymer ?
#
loop_
_entity_poly.entity_id
_entity_poly.type
_entity_poly.pdbx_seq_one_letter_code
_entity_poly.pdbx_strand_id
1 'polypeptide(L)'
;MTVVIIIVSLLLAVAFLATGLPKVTGKDAARRQAEHLGVPFGGYRAIGWLETAAAVALVVGLWWEWLAVVASIGLVLLMIGAVVAHRRAGDPTKAATPSIALGLLALLNLVLLIAR
;
A
#
# COMPACT_ATOMS: atom_id res chain seq x y z
N MET A 1 4.83 13.54 16.73
CA MET A 1 4.65 12.09 16.48
C MET A 1 5.32 11.29 17.57
N THR A 2 4.73 10.18 18.01
CA THR A 2 5.39 9.24 18.93
C THR A 2 6.39 8.37 18.17
N VAL A 3 7.36 7.78 18.88
CA VAL A 3 8.36 6.87 18.30
C VAL A 3 7.70 5.70 17.56
N VAL A 4 6.60 5.17 18.10
CA VAL A 4 5.84 4.07 17.47
C VAL A 4 5.29 4.47 16.10
N ILE A 5 4.70 5.67 15.97
CA ILE A 5 4.16 6.16 14.69
C ILE A 5 5.27 6.32 13.65
N ILE A 6 6.43 6.83 14.07
CA ILE A 6 7.59 7.00 13.17
C ILE A 6 8.04 5.64 12.63
N ILE A 7 8.20 4.65 13.52
CA ILE A 7 8.62 3.29 13.13
C ILE A 7 7.61 2.67 12.16
N VAL A 8 6.31 2.71 12.49
CA VAL A 8 5.27 2.11 11.64
C VAL A 8 5.20 2.83 10.28
N SER A 9 5.28 4.16 10.25
CA SER A 9 5.27 4.95 9.01
C SER A 9 6.46 4.63 8.11
N LEU A 10 7.66 4.47 8.67
CA LEU A 10 8.85 4.09 7.90
C LEU A 10 8.78 2.65 7.38
N LEU A 11 8.28 1.71 8.18
CA LEU A 11 8.07 0.33 7.75
C LEU A 11 7.08 0.24 6.58
N LEU A 12 5.95 0.95 6.68
CA LEU A 12 4.98 1.06 5.60
C LEU A 12 5.59 1.70 4.36
N ALA A 13 6.35 2.79 4.50
CA ALA A 13 7.01 3.45 3.37
C ALA A 13 7.95 2.50 2.63
N VAL A 14 8.80 1.76 3.35
CA VAL A 14 9.71 0.77 2.73
C VAL A 14 8.92 -0.35 2.04
N ALA A 15 7.89 -0.90 2.70
CA ALA A 15 7.08 -1.97 2.14
C ALA A 15 6.37 -1.53 0.84
N PHE A 16 5.75 -0.35 0.83
CA PHE A 16 5.02 0.15 -0.33
C PHE A 16 5.91 0.67 -1.45
N LEU A 17 7.16 1.10 -1.17
CA LEU A 17 8.16 1.31 -2.22
C LEU A 17 8.55 -0.03 -2.87
N ALA A 18 8.73 -1.08 -2.08
CA ALA A 18 9.08 -2.41 -2.59
C ALA A 18 7.98 -3.01 -3.48
N THR A 19 6.70 -2.74 -3.21
CA THR A 19 5.57 -3.20 -4.05
C THR A 19 5.24 -2.24 -5.19
N GLY A 20 5.33 -0.92 -4.95
CA GLY A 20 4.93 0.12 -5.88
C GLY A 20 5.91 0.32 -7.03
N LEU A 21 7.22 0.37 -6.75
CA LEU A 21 8.24 0.61 -7.78
C LEU A 21 8.23 -0.43 -8.92
N PRO A 22 8.12 -1.75 -8.66
CA PRO A 22 7.99 -2.76 -9.72
C PRO A 22 6.77 -2.54 -10.62
N LYS A 23 5.63 -2.09 -10.05
CA LYS A 23 4.40 -1.78 -10.79
C LYS A 23 4.59 -0.55 -11.67
N VAL A 24 5.23 0.50 -11.16
CA VAL A 24 5.53 1.75 -11.90
C VAL A 24 6.47 1.51 -13.07
N THR A 25 7.56 0.77 -12.82
CA THR A 25 8.62 0.46 -13.80
C THR A 25 8.21 -0.64 -14.77
N GLY A 26 7.14 -1.38 -14.48
CA GLY A 26 6.60 -2.42 -15.35
C GLY A 26 7.47 -3.65 -15.49
N LYS A 27 8.12 -4.06 -14.40
CA LYS A 27 8.87 -5.33 -14.35
C LYS A 27 7.96 -6.50 -14.73
N ASP A 28 8.54 -7.54 -15.34
CA ASP A 28 7.79 -8.71 -15.82
C ASP A 28 6.96 -9.38 -14.73
N ALA A 29 7.48 -9.46 -13.50
CA ALA A 29 6.73 -9.98 -12.36
C ALA A 29 5.45 -9.17 -12.08
N ALA A 30 5.51 -7.84 -12.20
CA ALA A 30 4.33 -6.98 -12.02
C ALA A 30 3.31 -7.15 -13.16
N ARG A 31 3.78 -7.35 -14.40
CA ARG A 31 2.91 -7.63 -15.55
C ARG A 31 2.18 -8.96 -15.40
N ARG A 32 2.90 -10.04 -15.06
CA ARG A 32 2.31 -11.35 -14.79
C ARG A 32 1.29 -11.31 -13.66
N GLN A 33 1.58 -10.56 -12.59
CA GLN A 33 0.64 -10.38 -11.49
C GLN A 33 -0.62 -9.61 -11.93
N ALA A 34 -0.48 -8.58 -12.77
CA ALA A 34 -1.62 -7.85 -13.32
C ALA A 34 -2.51 -8.75 -14.18
N GLU A 35 -1.90 -9.56 -15.05
CA GLU A 35 -2.58 -10.55 -15.90
C GLU A 35 -3.32 -11.58 -15.05
N HIS A 36 -2.66 -12.16 -14.05
CA HIS A 36 -3.26 -13.12 -13.11
C HIS A 36 -4.47 -12.55 -12.38
N LEU A 37 -4.37 -11.30 -11.93
CA LEU A 37 -5.46 -10.61 -11.24
C LEU A 37 -6.56 -10.09 -12.20
N GLY A 38 -6.40 -10.26 -13.51
CA GLY A 38 -7.34 -9.76 -14.51
C GLY A 38 -7.45 -8.23 -14.56
N VAL A 39 -6.39 -7.52 -14.14
CA VAL A 39 -6.34 -6.05 -14.11
C VAL A 39 -5.53 -5.54 -15.31
N PRO A 40 -6.08 -4.62 -16.12
CA PRO A 40 -5.31 -4.00 -17.20
C PRO A 40 -4.04 -3.37 -16.66
N PHE A 41 -2.90 -3.61 -17.32
CA PHE A 41 -1.60 -3.17 -16.82
C PHE A 41 -1.53 -1.65 -16.58
N GLY A 42 -2.24 -0.84 -17.37
CA GLY A 42 -2.35 0.61 -17.12
C GLY A 42 -2.95 0.95 -15.75
N GLY A 43 -4.02 0.28 -15.35
CA GLY A 43 -4.61 0.42 -14.01
C GLY A 43 -3.69 -0.12 -12.91
N TYR A 44 -3.04 -1.25 -13.15
CA TYR A 44 -2.08 -1.81 -12.20
C TYR A 44 -0.86 -0.91 -11.98
N ARG A 45 -0.39 -0.24 -13.04
CA ARG A 45 0.68 0.76 -12.98
C ARG A 45 0.24 2.03 -12.25
N ALA A 46 -1.02 2.46 -12.40
CA ALA A 46 -1.58 3.57 -11.64
C ALA A 46 -1.61 3.26 -10.12
N ILE A 47 -1.98 2.03 -9.74
CA ILE A 47 -1.87 1.55 -8.35
C ILE A 47 -0.42 1.68 -7.85
N GLY A 48 0.56 1.28 -8.67
CA GLY A 48 1.98 1.44 -8.35
C GLY A 48 2.39 2.88 -8.05
N TRP A 49 1.91 3.84 -8.84
CA TRP A 49 2.15 5.26 -8.61
C TRP A 49 1.53 5.73 -7.30
N LEU A 50 0.32 5.30 -6.99
CA LEU A 50 -0.36 5.64 -5.73
C LEU A 50 0.36 5.04 -4.52
N GLU A 51 0.80 3.78 -4.57
CA GLU A 51 1.59 3.15 -3.51
C GLU A 51 2.92 3.90 -3.28
N THR A 52 3.62 4.24 -4.36
CA THR A 52 4.89 4.97 -4.31
C THR A 52 4.68 6.38 -3.75
N ALA A 53 3.65 7.09 -4.20
CA ALA A 53 3.32 8.42 -3.71
C ALA A 53 2.92 8.40 -2.23
N ALA A 54 2.13 7.41 -1.79
CA ALA A 54 1.78 7.24 -0.39
C ALA A 54 3.01 6.95 0.48
N ALA A 55 3.95 6.14 -0.01
CA ALA A 55 5.20 5.90 0.70
C ALA A 55 6.03 7.18 0.89
N VAL A 56 6.15 8.01 -0.16
CA VAL A 56 6.81 9.32 -0.06
C VAL A 56 6.06 10.23 0.91
N ALA A 57 4.73 10.27 0.83
CA ALA A 57 3.89 11.06 1.72
C ALA A 57 3.96 10.62 3.19
N LEU A 58 4.16 9.33 3.48
CA LEU A 58 4.42 8.85 4.84
C LEU A 58 5.74 9.39 5.40
N VAL A 59 6.80 9.43 4.58
CA VAL A 59 8.11 9.98 5.00
C VAL A 59 8.03 11.49 5.20
N VAL A 60 7.46 12.22 4.23
CA VAL A 60 7.24 13.67 4.35
C VAL A 60 6.29 13.98 5.50
N GLY A 61 5.36 13.08 5.78
CA GLY A 61 4.40 13.16 6.88
C GLY A 61 5.01 13.11 8.28
N LEU A 62 6.30 12.77 8.40
CA LEU A 62 7.04 12.92 9.66
C LEU A 62 7.17 14.39 10.07
N TRP A 63 7.20 15.31 9.10
CA TRP A 63 7.20 16.76 9.33
C TRP A 63 5.80 17.38 9.20
N TRP A 64 4.98 16.87 8.26
CA TRP A 64 3.62 17.34 8.02
C TRP A 64 2.59 16.23 8.18
N GLU A 65 2.17 16.02 9.40
CA GLU A 65 1.35 14.89 9.80
C GLU A 65 0.08 14.62 8.97
N TRP A 66 -0.61 15.66 8.48
CA TRP A 66 -1.81 15.48 7.65
C TRP A 66 -1.50 14.66 6.38
N LEU A 67 -0.28 14.74 5.85
CA LEU A 67 0.18 13.88 4.74
C LEU A 67 0.28 12.42 5.16
N ALA A 68 0.75 12.12 6.37
CA ALA A 68 0.79 10.75 6.88
C ALA A 68 -0.62 10.17 7.05
N VAL A 69 -1.58 10.99 7.48
CA VAL A 69 -3.00 10.61 7.59
C VAL A 69 -3.58 10.27 6.21
N VAL A 70 -3.46 11.19 5.25
CA VAL A 70 -3.97 10.99 3.88
C VAL A 70 -3.31 9.77 3.22
N ALA A 71 -1.99 9.60 3.38
CA ALA A 71 -1.27 8.44 2.87
C ALA A 71 -1.78 7.14 3.49
N SER A 72 -1.97 7.08 4.81
CA SER A 72 -2.47 5.89 5.51
C SER A 72 -3.88 5.52 5.04
N ILE A 73 -4.77 6.49 4.85
CA ILE A 73 -6.11 6.27 4.28
C ILE A 73 -6.00 5.67 2.86
N GLY A 74 -5.19 6.28 2.00
CA GLY A 74 -4.99 5.81 0.63
C GLY A 74 -4.49 4.37 0.59
N LEU A 75 -3.51 4.02 1.43
CA LEU A 75 -2.98 2.66 1.52
C LEU A 75 -4.04 1.65 1.99
N VAL A 76 -4.86 2.00 2.98
CA VAL A 76 -5.97 1.13 3.42
C VAL A 76 -6.93 0.85 2.26
N LEU A 77 -7.33 1.89 1.51
CA LEU A 77 -8.23 1.74 0.36
C LEU A 77 -7.62 0.87 -0.75
N LEU A 78 -6.34 1.07 -1.07
CA LEU A 78 -5.63 0.27 -2.06
C LEU A 78 -5.54 -1.20 -1.64
N MET A 79 -5.27 -1.47 -0.35
CA MET A 79 -5.18 -2.84 0.16
C MET A 79 -6.53 -3.55 0.18
N ILE A 80 -7.62 -2.84 0.49
CA ILE A 80 -8.98 -3.37 0.32
C ILE A 80 -9.21 -3.78 -1.15
N GLY A 81 -8.85 -2.90 -2.09
CA GLY A 81 -8.92 -3.19 -3.53
C GLY A 81 -8.10 -4.42 -3.93
N ALA A 82 -6.89 -4.55 -3.39
CA ALA A 82 -6.02 -5.70 -3.65
C ALA A 82 -6.63 -7.02 -3.12
N VAL A 83 -7.20 -7.02 -1.91
CA VAL A 83 -7.89 -8.20 -1.36
C VAL A 83 -9.09 -8.59 -2.22
N VAL A 84 -9.86 -7.61 -2.70
CA VAL A 84 -10.98 -7.86 -3.62
C VAL A 84 -10.48 -8.44 -4.95
N ALA A 85 -9.37 -7.93 -5.50
CA ALA A 85 -8.78 -8.45 -6.73
C ALA A 85 -8.36 -9.93 -6.60
N HIS A 86 -7.66 -10.29 -5.51
CA HIS A 86 -7.32 -11.69 -5.23
C HIS A 86 -8.55 -12.59 -5.11
N ARG A 87 -9.60 -12.14 -4.39
CA ARG A 87 -10.85 -12.90 -4.27
C ARG A 87 -11.53 -13.10 -5.63
N ARG A 88 -11.54 -12.08 -6.49
CA ARG A 88 -12.13 -12.15 -7.84
C ARG A 88 -11.33 -13.07 -8.77
N ALA A 89 -10.01 -13.14 -8.59
CA ALA A 89 -9.14 -14.06 -9.33
C ALA A 89 -9.25 -15.52 -8.86
N GLY A 90 -10.03 -15.80 -7.80
CA GLY A 90 -10.16 -17.15 -7.25
C GLY A 90 -8.95 -17.61 -6.44
N ASP A 91 -8.10 -16.67 -6.01
CA ASP A 91 -6.90 -16.99 -5.26
C ASP A 91 -7.22 -17.57 -3.87
N PRO A 92 -6.38 -18.48 -3.35
CA PRO A 92 -6.48 -18.88 -1.96
C PRO A 92 -6.24 -17.66 -1.05
N THR A 93 -6.88 -17.64 0.12
CA THR A 93 -6.74 -16.55 1.11
C THR A 93 -5.28 -16.25 1.45
N LYS A 94 -4.41 -17.26 1.40
CA LYS A 94 -2.96 -17.14 1.62
C LYS A 94 -2.29 -16.17 0.64
N ALA A 95 -2.76 -16.08 -0.61
CA ALA A 95 -2.20 -15.16 -1.60
C ALA A 95 -2.51 -13.69 -1.27
N ALA A 96 -3.65 -13.42 -0.62
CA ALA A 96 -4.04 -12.07 -0.18
C ALA A 96 -3.41 -11.67 1.17
N THR A 97 -2.72 -12.58 1.85
CA THR A 97 -2.08 -12.33 3.17
C THR A 97 -1.24 -11.07 3.21
N PRO A 98 -0.35 -10.79 2.23
CA PRO A 98 0.46 -9.57 2.26
C PRO A 98 -0.40 -8.31 2.24
N SER A 99 -1.43 -8.27 1.39
CA SER A 99 -2.36 -7.15 1.29
C SER A 99 -3.16 -6.94 2.58
N ILE A 100 -3.59 -8.02 3.22
CA ILE A 100 -4.29 -7.97 4.51
C ILE A 100 -3.36 -7.42 5.60
N ALA A 101 -2.15 -7.97 5.72
CA ALA A 101 -1.19 -7.57 6.75
C ALA A 101 -0.78 -6.10 6.60
N LEU A 102 -0.43 -5.67 5.38
CA LEU A 102 -0.08 -4.27 5.11
C LEU A 102 -1.27 -3.32 5.28
N GLY A 103 -2.49 -3.77 4.91
CA GLY A 103 -3.71 -3.00 5.13
C GLY A 103 -4.00 -2.77 6.61
N LEU A 104 -3.85 -3.81 7.45
CA LEU A 104 -3.99 -3.71 8.90
C LEU A 104 -2.92 -2.81 9.53
N LEU A 105 -1.68 -2.90 9.05
CA LEU A 105 -0.60 -2.04 9.52
C LEU A 105 -0.83 -0.57 9.14
N ALA A 106 -1.33 -0.31 7.93
CA ALA A 106 -1.73 1.04 7.49
C ALA A 106 -2.90 1.59 8.32
N LEU A 107 -3.88 0.74 8.64
CA LEU A 107 -5.00 1.10 9.52
C LEU A 107 -4.53 1.41 10.93
N LEU A 108 -3.62 0.60 11.48
CA LEU A 108 -3.01 0.85 12.79
C LEU A 108 -2.30 2.21 12.79
N ASN A 109 -1.50 2.51 11.77
CA ASN A 109 -0.83 3.80 11.65
C ASN A 109 -1.84 4.96 11.65
N LEU A 110 -2.91 4.84 10.86
CA LEU A 110 -3.99 5.83 10.79
C LEU A 110 -4.65 6.05 12.16
N VAL A 111 -4.98 4.98 12.87
CA VAL A 111 -5.60 5.07 14.20
C VAL A 111 -4.66 5.76 15.19
N LEU A 112 -3.37 5.39 15.20
CA LEU A 112 -2.37 6.01 16.07
C LEU A 112 -2.17 7.50 15.75
N LEU A 113 -2.26 7.89 14.47
CA LEU A 113 -2.16 9.29 14.06
C LEU A 113 -3.33 10.14 14.57
N ILE A 114 -4.53 9.56 14.62
CA ILE A 114 -5.76 10.26 15.02
C ILE A 114 -5.95 10.26 16.55
N ALA A 115 -5.54 9.19 17.24
CA ALA A 115 -5.81 8.97 18.65
C ALA A 115 -4.75 9.57 19.61
N ARG A 116 -3.79 10.34 19.10
CA ARG A 116 -2.64 10.86 19.86
C ARG A 116 -2.83 12.25 20.41
#